data_AF-M8BJQ5-F1
#
_entry.id   AF-M8BJQ5-F1
#
_cell.length_a   1.000
_cell.length_b   1.000
_cell.length_c   1.000
_cell.angle_alpha   90.00
_cell.angle_beta   90.00
_cell.angle_gamma   90.00
#
_symmetry.space_group_name_H-M   'P 1'
#
loop_
_entity.id
_entity.type
_entity.pdbx_description
1 polymer ?
#
loop_
_entity_poly.entity_id
_entity_poly.type
_entity_poly.pdbx_seq_one_letter_code
_entity_poly.pdbx_strand_id
1 'polypeptide(L)'
;MANLLSSAPIHASLPDCFVFPPDQRPPASSQAVSLPVIDLSRGRDEVRRAVLDAGKELGFFQASPNSQIPFNYILHLSVVNHGVSAEAIRDMEAVCAEFFRLPAEEKAAFYSEDTDKPNRLFSSTTYELGDEKYWRDCLRLACGSPVGDTKNNWPDKPKKLR
;
A
#
# COMPACT_ATOMS: atom_id res chain seq x y z
N MET A 1 -11.16 1.99 -17.82
CA MET A 1 -10.42 0.81 -18.32
C MET A 1 -9.10 1.20 -18.97
N ALA A 2 -9.09 2.05 -20.00
CA ALA A 2 -7.87 2.66 -20.57
C ALA A 2 -7.07 3.59 -19.62
N ASN A 3 -7.40 3.59 -18.32
CA ASN A 3 -6.83 4.47 -17.29
C ASN A 3 -5.94 3.71 -16.29
N LEU A 4 -6.03 2.37 -16.23
CA LEU A 4 -5.22 1.54 -15.33
C LEU A 4 -3.80 1.41 -15.87
N LEU A 5 -2.81 1.77 -15.06
CA LEU A 5 -1.39 1.62 -15.43
C LEU A 5 -1.00 0.14 -15.58
N SER A 6 -1.61 -0.75 -14.79
CA SER A 6 -1.46 -2.21 -14.89
C SER A 6 -2.10 -2.83 -16.14
N SER A 7 -2.82 -2.05 -16.96
CA SER A 7 -3.45 -2.50 -18.21
C SER A 7 -3.08 -1.63 -19.42
N ALA A 8 -2.22 -0.63 -19.24
CA ALA A 8 -1.71 0.23 -20.30
C ALA A 8 -0.55 -0.44 -21.06
N PRO A 9 -0.32 -0.09 -22.34
CA PRO A 9 0.87 -0.53 -23.06
C PRO A 9 2.15 0.01 -22.41
N ILE A 10 3.28 -0.65 -22.65
CA ILE A 10 4.59 -0.22 -22.12
C ILE A 10 4.91 1.18 -22.67
N HIS A 11 5.06 2.14 -21.77
CA HIS A 11 5.44 3.51 -22.10
C HIS A 11 6.95 3.60 -22.36
N ALA A 12 7.35 4.17 -23.51
CA ALA A 12 8.76 4.40 -23.84
C ALA A 12 9.41 5.52 -23.00
N SER A 13 8.61 6.42 -22.46
CA SER A 13 8.99 7.50 -21.55
C SER A 13 7.86 7.76 -20.55
N LEU A 14 8.19 8.25 -19.35
CA LEU A 14 7.18 8.63 -18.35
C LEU A 14 6.33 9.80 -18.89
N PRO A 15 4.99 9.71 -18.94
CA PRO A 15 4.13 10.82 -19.39
C PRO A 15 4.18 12.01 -18.43
N ASP A 16 4.05 13.23 -18.98
CA ASP A 16 4.24 14.49 -18.24
C ASP A 16 3.35 14.64 -17.01
N CYS A 17 2.12 14.10 -17.04
CA CYS A 17 1.20 14.15 -15.88
C CYS A 17 1.69 13.34 -14.67
N PHE A 18 2.78 12.57 -14.78
CA PHE A 18 3.44 11.89 -13.64
C PHE A 18 4.78 12.53 -13.27
N VAL A 19 5.17 13.62 -13.94
CA VAL A 19 6.42 14.35 -13.73
C VAL A 19 6.12 15.59 -12.88
N PHE A 20 6.41 15.49 -11.58
CA PHE A 20 6.21 16.58 -10.63
C PHE A 20 7.01 17.84 -11.02
N PRO A 21 6.50 19.06 -10.77
CA PRO A 21 7.24 20.30 -10.94
C PRO A 21 8.59 20.30 -10.19
N PRO A 22 9.65 20.96 -10.70
CA PRO A 22 10.99 20.91 -10.09
C PRO A 22 11.05 21.36 -8.63
N ASP A 23 10.18 22.30 -8.24
CA ASP A 23 10.00 22.84 -6.89
C ASP A 23 9.29 21.87 -5.93
N GLN A 24 8.47 20.95 -6.45
CA GLN A 24 7.81 19.91 -5.67
C GLN A 24 8.67 18.64 -5.53
N ARG A 25 9.74 18.49 -6.31
CA ARG A 25 10.63 17.31 -6.23
C ARG A 25 11.46 17.39 -4.94
N PRO A 26 11.46 16.36 -4.09
CA PRO A 26 12.32 16.36 -2.90
C PRO A 26 13.79 16.43 -3.34
N PRO A 27 14.64 17.23 -2.64
CA PRO A 27 16.06 17.26 -2.93
C PRO A 27 16.68 15.88 -2.70
N ALA A 28 17.69 15.54 -3.50
CA ALA A 28 18.43 14.29 -3.33
C ALA A 28 19.19 14.30 -1.99
N SER A 29 18.56 13.77 -0.94
CA SER A 29 19.18 13.62 0.38
C SER A 29 20.07 12.39 0.42
N SER A 30 21.34 12.59 0.79
CA SER A 30 22.28 11.52 1.11
C SER A 30 22.29 11.15 2.59
N GLN A 31 21.47 11.79 3.43
CA GLN A 31 21.38 11.47 4.85
C GLN A 31 20.51 10.22 5.07
N ALA A 32 21.15 9.14 5.50
CA ALA A 32 20.45 7.97 6.02
C ALA A 32 19.81 8.30 7.38
N VAL A 33 18.48 8.34 7.43
CA VAL A 33 17.72 8.43 8.68
C VAL A 33 17.43 7.02 9.16
N SER A 34 17.87 6.69 10.38
CA SER A 34 17.50 5.43 11.03
C SER A 34 16.08 5.55 11.58
N LEU A 35 15.15 4.75 11.07
CA LEU A 35 13.80 4.67 11.63
C LEU A 35 13.75 3.72 12.84
N PRO A 36 12.93 4.00 13.86
CA PRO A 36 12.86 3.18 15.07
C PRO A 36 12.21 1.83 14.79
N VAL A 37 12.84 0.76 15.29
CA VAL A 37 12.34 -0.61 15.20
C VAL A 37 11.62 -0.98 16.50
N ILE A 38 10.35 -1.39 16.42
CA ILE A 38 9.55 -1.71 17.62
C ILE A 38 9.38 -3.24 17.73
N ASP A 39 9.85 -3.84 18.83
CA ASP A 39 9.75 -5.28 19.08
C ASP A 39 8.55 -5.59 19.98
N LEU A 40 7.47 -6.16 19.41
CA LEU A 40 6.25 -6.46 20.17
C LEU A 40 6.35 -7.69 21.09
N SER A 41 7.48 -8.41 21.09
CA SER A 41 7.74 -9.46 22.08
C SER A 41 8.18 -8.92 23.45
N ARG A 42 8.45 -7.61 23.54
CA ARG A 42 8.96 -6.94 24.75
C ARG A 42 7.88 -6.69 25.80
N GLY A 43 8.31 -6.26 26.99
CA GLY A 43 7.40 -5.90 28.07
C GLY A 43 6.45 -4.76 27.69
N ARG A 44 5.20 -4.82 28.13
CA ARG A 44 4.14 -3.85 27.75
C ARG A 44 4.56 -2.38 27.91
N ASP A 45 5.23 -2.04 29.01
CA ASP A 45 5.66 -0.66 29.29
C ASP A 45 6.92 -0.24 28.51
N GLU A 46 7.68 -1.18 27.95
CA GLU A 46 8.76 -0.92 27.00
C GLU A 46 8.17 -0.62 25.62
N VAL A 47 7.30 -1.51 25.11
CA VAL A 47 6.57 -1.33 23.85
C VAL A 47 5.80 -0.01 23.85
N ARG A 48 5.04 0.27 24.92
CA ARG A 48 4.26 1.50 25.07
C ARG A 48 5.14 2.76 24.95
N ARG A 49 6.32 2.77 25.58
CA ARG A 49 7.25 3.90 25.47
C ARG A 49 7.80 4.03 24.06
N ALA A 50 8.31 2.94 23.47
CA ALA A 50 8.83 2.94 22.11
C ALA A 50 7.81 3.45 21.07
N VAL A 51 6.54 3.05 21.18
CA VAL A 51 5.44 3.56 20.32
C VAL A 51 5.19 5.04 20.54
N LEU A 52 5.14 5.51 21.80
CA LEU A 52 4.89 6.91 22.12
C LEU A 52 6.05 7.82 21.70
N ASP A 53 7.29 7.36 21.84
CA ASP A 53 8.48 8.17 21.57
C ASP A 53 8.72 8.24 20.05
N ALA A 54 8.61 7.12 19.32
CA ALA A 54 8.61 7.11 17.85
C ALA A 54 7.46 7.97 17.26
N GLY A 55 6.27 7.90 17.87
CA GLY A 55 5.11 8.69 17.47
C GLY A 55 5.28 10.20 17.68
N LYS A 56 6.05 10.63 18.70
CA LYS A 56 6.37 12.04 18.94
C LYS A 56 7.49 12.56 18.05
N GLU A 57 8.56 11.78 17.86
CA GLU A 57 9.76 12.23 17.16
C GLU A 57 9.58 12.26 15.64
N LEU A 58 8.86 11.29 15.08
CA LEU A 58 8.76 11.10 13.63
C LEU A 58 7.32 11.15 13.11
N GLY A 59 6.30 10.90 13.95
CA GLY A 59 4.90 10.80 13.52
C GLY A 59 4.55 9.55 12.70
N PHE A 60 5.55 8.75 12.33
CA PHE A 60 5.39 7.44 11.72
C PHE A 60 6.41 6.46 12.30
N PHE A 61 5.99 5.22 12.43
CA PHE A 61 6.83 4.11 12.88
C PHE A 61 6.53 2.89 12.02
N GLN A 62 7.22 1.83 12.39
CA GLN A 62 7.72 0.90 11.44
C GLN A 62 7.19 -0.53 11.82
N ALA A 63 6.69 -1.41 10.86
CA ALA A 63 6.25 -2.85 10.74
C ALA A 63 6.97 -3.74 9.63
N SER A 64 7.89 -4.72 9.93
CA SER A 64 8.71 -5.54 8.94
C SER A 64 8.73 -7.05 9.23
N PRO A 65 8.66 -7.94 8.21
CA PRO A 65 9.04 -9.34 8.32
C PRO A 65 10.57 -9.56 8.27
N ASN A 66 10.99 -10.80 8.51
CA ASN A 66 12.39 -11.19 8.75
C ASN A 66 13.31 -11.00 7.52
N SER A 67 14.54 -10.53 7.75
CA SER A 67 15.44 -10.02 6.69
C SER A 67 16.03 -11.12 5.79
N GLN A 68 15.44 -11.32 4.61
CA GLN A 68 16.06 -12.09 3.50
C GLN A 68 15.46 -11.89 2.09
N ILE A 69 14.55 -10.91 1.90
CA ILE A 69 13.90 -10.64 0.60
C ILE A 69 14.39 -9.28 0.04
N PRO A 70 14.74 -9.16 -1.26
CA PRO A 70 15.22 -7.91 -1.84
C PRO A 70 14.15 -6.82 -1.93
N PHE A 71 14.56 -5.59 -1.62
CA PHE A 71 13.73 -4.38 -1.71
C PHE A 71 13.37 -4.02 -3.15
N ASN A 72 12.09 -4.08 -3.52
CA ASN A 72 11.51 -3.15 -4.51
C ASN A 72 9.98 -2.98 -4.46
N TYR A 73 9.28 -3.73 -3.59
CA TYR A 73 7.84 -3.59 -3.41
C TYR A 73 7.50 -3.62 -1.93
N ILE A 74 6.44 -2.88 -1.58
CA ILE A 74 5.93 -2.66 -0.21
C ILE A 74 6.78 -1.63 0.55
N LEU A 75 6.13 -0.54 1.00
CA LEU A 75 6.61 0.21 2.16
C LEU A 75 6.48 -0.73 3.35
N HIS A 76 7.46 -1.63 3.48
CA HIS A 76 7.70 -2.30 4.73
C HIS A 76 8.18 -1.23 5.69
N LEU A 77 7.54 -1.29 6.82
CA LEU A 77 7.84 -0.52 7.98
C LEU A 77 8.85 -1.50 8.76
N SER A 78 9.29 -1.31 10.01
CA SER A 78 10.01 -2.28 10.92
C SER A 78 9.48 -2.43 12.39
N VAL A 79 8.40 -3.19 12.59
CA VAL A 79 7.81 -3.68 13.86
C VAL A 79 8.11 -5.16 13.72
N VAL A 80 8.78 -5.75 14.69
CA VAL A 80 9.14 -7.15 14.68
C VAL A 80 8.37 -7.93 15.74
N ASN A 81 8.29 -9.24 15.56
CA ASN A 81 7.58 -10.15 16.47
C ASN A 81 6.09 -9.79 16.69
N HIS A 82 5.44 -9.24 15.66
CA HIS A 82 4.06 -8.74 15.66
C HIS A 82 2.97 -9.83 15.71
N GLY A 83 3.32 -11.10 15.94
CA GLY A 83 2.36 -12.22 16.02
C GLY A 83 1.77 -12.70 14.68
N VAL A 84 1.61 -11.83 13.68
CA VAL A 84 1.23 -12.24 12.32
C VAL A 84 2.28 -13.19 11.73
N SER A 85 1.85 -14.32 11.16
CA SER A 85 2.78 -15.30 10.58
C SER A 85 3.39 -14.80 9.26
N ALA A 86 4.65 -15.16 9.00
CA ALA A 86 5.31 -14.83 7.74
C ALA A 86 4.63 -15.50 6.53
N GLU A 87 3.90 -16.60 6.74
CA GLU A 87 3.07 -17.24 5.72
C GLU A 87 1.87 -16.37 5.34
N ALA A 88 1.12 -15.84 6.32
CA ALA A 88 -0.02 -14.96 6.04
C ALA A 88 0.39 -13.68 5.29
N ILE A 89 1.59 -13.14 5.57
CA ILE A 89 2.15 -11.99 4.84
C ILE A 89 2.40 -12.38 3.37
N ARG A 90 3.15 -13.47 3.12
CA ARG A 90 3.44 -13.94 1.75
C ARG A 90 2.18 -14.31 0.96
N ASP A 91 1.20 -14.94 1.61
CA ASP A 91 -0.07 -15.26 0.96
C ASP A 91 -0.82 -13.98 0.55
N MET A 92 -0.86 -12.96 1.42
CA MET A 92 -1.47 -11.66 1.09
C MET A 92 -0.73 -10.95 -0.07
N GLU A 93 0.60 -10.95 -0.05
CA GLU A 93 1.43 -10.41 -1.15
C GLU A 93 1.12 -11.12 -2.49
N ALA A 94 1.09 -12.45 -2.48
CA ALA A 94 0.82 -13.28 -3.65
C ALA A 94 -0.58 -13.03 -4.22
N VAL A 95 -1.59 -12.95 -3.34
CA VAL A 95 -3.00 -12.70 -3.67
C VAL A 95 -3.20 -11.27 -4.21
N CYS A 96 -2.57 -10.26 -3.61
CA CYS A 96 -2.57 -8.91 -4.19
C CYS A 96 -1.92 -8.88 -5.58
N ALA A 97 -0.77 -9.54 -5.74
CA ALA A 97 -0.09 -9.59 -7.03
C ALA A 97 -0.89 -10.38 -8.09
N GLU A 98 -1.62 -11.43 -7.70
CA GLU A 98 -2.57 -12.14 -8.56
C GLU A 98 -3.71 -11.22 -9.02
N PHE A 99 -4.33 -10.47 -8.10
CA PHE A 99 -5.39 -9.50 -8.44
C PHE A 99 -4.96 -8.49 -9.51
N PHE A 100 -3.81 -7.85 -9.35
CA PHE A 100 -3.36 -6.83 -10.33
C PHE A 100 -2.97 -7.42 -11.69
N ARG A 101 -2.56 -8.71 -11.73
CA ARG A 101 -2.29 -9.45 -12.98
C ARG A 101 -3.55 -9.97 -13.69
N LEU A 102 -4.74 -9.90 -13.07
CA LEU A 102 -5.98 -10.28 -13.74
C LEU A 102 -6.19 -9.45 -15.02
N PRO A 103 -6.85 -10.02 -16.06
CA PRO A 103 -7.27 -9.28 -17.23
C PRO A 103 -8.06 -8.02 -16.84
N ALA A 104 -7.96 -6.98 -17.67
CA ALA A 104 -8.62 -5.71 -17.39
C ALA A 104 -10.13 -5.89 -17.20
N GLU A 105 -10.73 -6.79 -18.00
CA GLU A 105 -12.16 -7.13 -18.04
C GLU A 105 -12.66 -7.60 -16.67
N GLU A 106 -11.84 -8.36 -15.94
CA GLU A 106 -12.17 -8.89 -14.61
C GLU A 106 -12.02 -7.82 -13.51
N LYS A 107 -11.08 -6.88 -13.71
CA LYS A 107 -10.88 -5.72 -12.84
C LYS A 107 -11.91 -4.60 -13.08
N ALA A 108 -12.54 -4.57 -14.26
CA ALA A 108 -13.42 -3.50 -14.74
C ALA A 108 -14.58 -3.18 -13.78
N ALA A 109 -15.22 -4.22 -13.24
CA ALA A 109 -16.38 -4.09 -12.35
C ALA A 109 -16.06 -3.35 -11.04
N PHE A 110 -14.78 -3.33 -10.63
CA PHE A 110 -14.33 -2.65 -9.42
C PHE A 110 -13.78 -1.24 -9.69
N TYR A 111 -13.60 -0.84 -10.95
CA TYR A 111 -13.02 0.46 -11.29
C TYR A 111 -13.99 1.61 -10.96
N SER A 112 -13.56 2.60 -10.17
CA SER A 112 -14.38 3.78 -9.88
C SER A 112 -13.59 4.99 -9.36
N GLU A 113 -13.75 6.14 -10.01
CA GLU A 113 -13.21 7.43 -9.53
C GLU A 113 -13.99 8.00 -8.35
N ASP A 114 -15.28 7.68 -8.25
CA ASP A 114 -16.17 8.02 -7.12
C ASP A 114 -15.53 7.68 -5.76
N THR A 115 -15.28 8.72 -4.97
CA THR A 115 -14.62 8.65 -3.66
C THR A 115 -15.44 8.03 -2.57
N ASP A 116 -16.77 8.06 -2.71
CA ASP A 116 -17.71 7.62 -1.68
C ASP A 116 -17.92 6.10 -1.72
N LYS A 117 -17.52 5.45 -2.83
CA LYS A 117 -17.50 3.98 -2.89
C LYS A 117 -16.46 3.39 -1.94
N PRO A 118 -16.87 2.55 -0.97
CA PRO A 118 -15.98 2.02 0.04
C PRO A 118 -14.92 1.08 -0.55
N ASN A 119 -15.34 0.22 -1.48
CA ASN A 119 -14.49 -0.72 -2.20
C ASN A 119 -14.36 -0.26 -3.64
N ARG A 120 -13.12 -0.04 -4.12
CA ARG A 120 -12.87 0.41 -5.50
C ARG A 120 -11.43 0.21 -5.92
N LEU A 121 -11.24 -0.02 -7.21
CA LEU A 121 -9.99 0.07 -7.94
C LEU A 121 -9.93 1.45 -8.62
N PHE A 122 -8.79 2.12 -8.54
CA PHE A 122 -8.54 3.42 -9.18
C PHE A 122 -7.04 3.57 -9.48
N SER A 123 -6.67 4.58 -10.26
CA SER A 123 -5.28 4.92 -10.55
C SER A 123 -4.91 6.27 -9.96
N SER A 124 -3.61 6.51 -9.76
CA SER A 124 -3.08 7.73 -9.15
C SER A 124 -3.49 7.92 -7.68
N THR A 125 -4.34 8.91 -7.38
CA THR A 125 -4.55 9.46 -6.05
C THR A 125 -6.00 9.88 -5.87
N THR A 126 -6.46 9.90 -4.62
CA THR A 126 -7.78 10.40 -4.23
C THR A 126 -7.72 11.84 -3.73
N TYR A 127 -6.53 12.45 -3.75
CA TYR A 127 -6.30 13.84 -3.36
C TYR A 127 -6.27 14.72 -4.62
N GLU A 128 -6.85 15.91 -4.54
CA GLU A 128 -6.67 16.91 -5.58
C GLU A 128 -5.19 17.32 -5.63
N LEU A 129 -4.58 17.20 -6.81
CA LEU A 129 -3.15 17.43 -7.02
C LEU A 129 -2.88 18.32 -8.25
N GLY A 130 -3.89 19.06 -8.72
CA GLY A 130 -3.82 19.78 -10.00
C GLY A 130 -3.86 18.81 -11.18
N ASP A 131 -2.92 18.97 -12.11
CA ASP A 131 -2.79 18.10 -13.29
C ASP A 131 -1.89 16.88 -13.02
N GLU A 132 -1.13 16.92 -11.91
CA GLU A 132 -0.20 15.89 -11.48
C GLU A 132 -0.88 14.59 -10.98
N LYS A 133 -0.20 13.46 -11.20
CA LYS A 133 -0.67 12.11 -10.89
C LYS A 133 0.44 11.25 -10.30
N TYR A 134 0.08 10.33 -9.41
CA TYR A 134 1.00 9.29 -8.94
C TYR A 134 1.02 8.10 -9.92
N TRP A 135 2.22 7.57 -10.19
CA TRP A 135 2.40 6.37 -11.01
C TRP A 135 2.08 5.10 -10.19
N ARG A 136 0.79 4.86 -9.92
CA ARG A 136 0.30 3.66 -9.22
C ARG A 136 -1.15 3.33 -9.58
N ASP A 137 -1.49 2.06 -9.52
CA ASP A 137 -2.88 1.60 -9.37
C ASP A 137 -3.13 1.26 -7.89
N CYS A 138 -4.37 1.40 -7.42
CA CYS A 138 -4.75 1.22 -6.02
C CYS A 138 -6.09 0.48 -5.90
N LEU A 139 -6.08 -0.65 -5.18
CA LEU A 139 -7.30 -1.33 -4.74
C LEU A 139 -7.57 -0.93 -3.28
N ARG A 140 -8.66 -0.20 -3.04
CA ARG A 140 -9.16 0.08 -1.70
C ARG A 140 -10.23 -0.94 -1.35
N LEU A 141 -10.05 -1.60 -0.21
CA LEU A 141 -11.01 -2.52 0.39
C LEU A 141 -11.37 -1.99 1.79
N ALA A 142 -12.62 -1.60 1.99
CA ALA A 142 -13.14 -1.29 3.30
C ALA A 142 -13.40 -2.59 4.08
N CYS A 143 -12.88 -2.63 5.31
CA CYS A 143 -13.16 -3.67 6.28
C CYS A 143 -13.89 -3.03 7.46
N GLY A 144 -15.11 -3.48 7.76
CA GLY A 144 -15.88 -3.00 8.90
C GLY A 144 -15.41 -3.61 10.22
N SER A 145 -15.72 -2.95 11.34
CA SER A 145 -15.68 -3.55 12.68
C SER A 145 -17.09 -3.51 13.29
N PRO A 146 -17.65 -4.65 13.76
CA PRO A 146 -17.10 -5.99 13.63
C PRO A 146 -16.95 -6.42 12.17
N VAL A 147 -16.13 -7.45 11.91
CA VAL A 147 -15.85 -8.00 10.57
C VAL A 147 -17.05 -8.82 10.07
N GLY A 148 -18.18 -8.14 9.87
CA GLY A 148 -19.38 -8.67 9.21
C GLY A 148 -19.28 -8.62 7.69
N ASP A 149 -20.43 -8.61 7.03
CA ASP A 149 -20.66 -8.81 5.58
C ASP A 149 -19.89 -7.90 4.60
N THR A 150 -19.06 -6.98 5.06
CA THR A 150 -18.22 -6.08 4.24
C THR A 150 -17.33 -6.82 3.21
N LYS A 151 -16.95 -8.08 3.48
CA LYS A 151 -16.23 -8.96 2.56
C LYS A 151 -17.02 -9.36 1.31
N ASN A 152 -18.36 -9.37 1.37
CA ASN A 152 -19.21 -9.75 0.24
C ASN A 152 -19.05 -8.77 -0.95
N ASN A 153 -18.64 -7.53 -0.65
CA ASN A 153 -18.41 -6.47 -1.63
C ASN A 153 -16.94 -6.38 -2.09
N TRP A 154 -16.07 -7.32 -1.71
CA TRP A 154 -14.68 -7.44 -2.20
C TRP A 154 -14.65 -8.26 -3.50
N PRO A 155 -13.56 -8.22 -4.31
CA PRO A 155 -13.46 -9.04 -5.52
C PRO A 155 -13.59 -10.56 -5.27
N ASP A 156 -14.38 -11.24 -6.11
CA ASP A 156 -14.49 -12.72 -6.15
C ASP A 156 -13.20 -13.42 -6.57
N LYS A 157 -12.34 -12.69 -7.30
CA LYS A 157 -11.08 -13.16 -7.85
C LYS A 157 -9.96 -12.20 -7.41
N PRO A 158 -8.81 -12.73 -6.97
CA PRO A 158 -8.56 -14.13 -6.64
C PRO A 158 -9.36 -14.59 -5.42
N LYS A 159 -9.81 -15.86 -5.39
CA LYS A 159 -10.73 -16.35 -4.34
C LYS A 159 -10.18 -16.23 -2.91
N LYS A 160 -8.85 -16.30 -2.76
CA LYS A 160 -8.14 -16.13 -1.49
C LYS A 160 -8.14 -14.68 -0.94
N LEU A 161 -8.65 -13.71 -1.70
CA LEU A 161 -8.72 -12.31 -1.25
C LEU A 161 -9.79 -12.07 -0.17
N ARG A 162 -10.81 -12.92 -0.10
CA ARG A 162 -11.91 -12.83 0.88
C ARG A 162 -11.66 -13.68 2.12
#